data_AF-A0A962XKT2-F1
#
_entry.id   AF-A0A962XKT2-F1
#
_cell.length_a   1.000
_cell.length_b   1.000
_cell.length_c   1.000
_cell.angle_alpha   90.00
_cell.angle_beta   90.00
_cell.angle_gamma   90.00
#
_symmetry.space_group_name_H-M   'P 1'
#
loop_
_entity.id
_entity.type
_entity.pdbx_description
1 polymer ?
#
loop_
_entity_poly.entity_id
_entity_poly.type
_entity_poly.pdbx_seq_one_letter_code
_entity_poly.pdbx_strand_id
1 'polypeptide(L)' 'MNQAACVQNNRIFRVGQSICWNPPLGVYGPKSLQSNLAGQNGVVTALWNDSYLLADIGGQGGVLLSLDYVEAAQ' A
#
# COMPACT_ATOMS: atom_id res chain seq x y z
N MET A 1 -0.52 -4.03 -28.32
CA MET A 1 0.12 -4.95 -27.36
C MET A 1 1.19 -4.15 -26.63
N ASN A 2 0.94 -3.71 -25.40
CA ASN A 2 1.98 -3.15 -24.52
C ASN A 2 1.65 -3.63 -23.10
N GLN A 3 1.89 -4.91 -22.83
CA GLN A 3 2.07 -5.36 -21.46
C GLN A 3 3.42 -4.79 -21.03
N ALA A 4 3.41 -3.68 -20.31
CA ALA A 4 4.58 -3.20 -19.60
C ALA A 4 5.03 -4.36 -18.70
N ALA A 5 6.23 -4.86 -18.95
CA ALA A 5 6.81 -5.94 -18.16
C ALA A 5 6.71 -5.54 -16.69
N CYS A 6 6.01 -6.36 -15.90
CA CYS A 6 5.93 -6.22 -14.46
C CYS A 6 7.34 -6.43 -13.93
N VAL A 7 8.15 -5.38 -13.87
CA VAL A 7 9.33 -5.38 -13.01
C VAL A 7 8.73 -5.41 -11.63
N GLN A 8 8.59 -6.62 -11.09
CA GLN A 8 8.28 -6.89 -9.70
C GLN A 8 9.39 -6.24 -8.92
N ASN A 9 9.21 -4.94 -8.67
CA ASN A 9 10.13 -4.12 -7.93
C ASN A 9 10.21 -4.81 -6.59
N ASN A 10 11.38 -5.38 -6.27
CA ASN A 10 11.60 -6.28 -5.15
C ASN A 10 11.57 -5.46 -3.84
N ARG A 11 10.44 -4.80 -3.59
CA ARG A 11 10.16 -3.95 -2.44
C ARG A 11 9.87 -4.89 -1.29
N ILE A 12 10.94 -5.38 -0.67
CA ILE A 12 10.84 -6.17 0.55
C ILE A 12 10.42 -5.20 1.66
N PHE A 13 9.12 -5.13 1.92
CA PHE A 13 8.60 -4.46 3.11
C PHE A 13 8.82 -5.33 4.35
N ARG A 14 8.90 -4.69 5.51
CA ARG A 14 9.06 -5.36 6.81
C ARG A 14 8.02 -4.85 7.79
N VAL A 15 7.58 -5.72 8.70
CA VAL A 15 6.76 -5.31 9.84
C VAL A 15 7.52 -4.25 10.65
N GLY A 16 6.83 -3.18 11.04
CA GLY A 16 7.40 -2.01 11.70
C GLY A 16 7.96 -0.94 10.76
N GLN A 17 8.00 -1.21 9.45
CA GLN A 17 8.49 -0.23 8.48
C GLN A 17 7.45 0.88 8.23
N SER A 18 7.91 2.13 8.16
CA SER A 18 7.11 3.26 7.71
C SER A 18 6.89 3.19 6.20
N ILE A 19 5.65 3.46 5.79
CA ILE A 19 5.23 3.45 4.40
C ILE A 19 4.37 4.66 4.06
N CYS A 20 4.32 5.02 2.78
CA CYS A 20 3.38 5.95 2.20
C CYS A 20 2.39 5.20 1.33
N TRP A 21 1.10 5.47 1.50
CA TRP A 21 0.04 4.89 0.69
C TRP A 21 -0.33 5.81 -0.47
N ASN A 22 -0.03 5.41 -1.70
CA ASN A 22 -0.15 6.26 -2.89
C ASN A 22 -0.93 5.58 -4.04
N PRO A 23 -2.21 5.24 -3.85
CA PRO A 23 -3.02 4.66 -4.90
C PRO A 23 -3.37 5.71 -5.97
N PRO A 24 -3.33 5.35 -7.27
CA PRO A 24 -3.91 6.19 -8.31
C PRO A 24 -5.41 6.41 -8.11
N LEU A 25 -5.90 7.55 -8.59
CA LEU A 25 -7.33 7.86 -8.55
C LEU A 25 -8.15 6.83 -9.32
N GLY A 26 -9.26 6.38 -8.75
CA GLY A 26 -10.20 5.45 -9.38
C GLY A 26 -9.86 3.96 -9.23
N VAL A 27 -8.69 3.59 -8.69
CA VAL A 27 -8.35 2.18 -8.40
C VAL A 27 -9.26 1.59 -7.32
N TYR A 28 -9.61 2.42 -6.34
CA TYR A 28 -10.54 2.06 -5.27
C TYR A 28 -11.81 2.91 -5.39
N GLY A 29 -12.94 2.36 -4.94
CA GLY A 29 -14.21 3.06 -4.92
C GLY A 29 -14.15 4.31 -4.02
N PRO A 30 -14.87 5.39 -4.35
CA PRO A 30 -14.70 6.71 -3.72
C PRO A 30 -15.06 6.77 -2.23
N LYS A 31 -15.73 5.74 -1.69
CA LYS A 31 -16.07 5.62 -0.26
C LYS A 31 -15.24 4.56 0.46
N SER A 32 -14.30 3.92 -0.25
CA SER A 32 -13.43 2.92 0.34
C SER A 32 -12.47 3.56 1.34
N LEU A 33 -12.08 2.79 2.35
CA LEU A 33 -11.10 3.25 3.33
C LEU A 33 -9.76 3.57 2.67
N GLN A 34 -9.36 2.75 1.69
CA GLN A 34 -8.14 2.94 0.91
C GLN A 34 -8.13 4.26 0.14
N SER A 35 -9.24 4.64 -0.51
CA SER A 35 -9.34 5.94 -1.19
C SER A 35 -9.24 7.10 -0.22
N ASN A 36 -9.88 7.00 0.96
CA ASN A 36 -9.89 8.08 1.95
C ASN A 36 -8.53 8.30 2.61
N LEU A 37 -7.70 7.27 2.66
CA LEU A 37 -6.37 7.31 3.27
C LEU A 37 -5.26 7.57 2.25
N ALA A 38 -5.58 7.79 0.98
CA ALA A 38 -4.59 8.08 -0.06
C ALA A 38 -3.72 9.29 0.32
N GLY A 39 -2.40 9.13 0.15
CA GLY A 39 -1.38 10.11 0.53
C GLY A 39 -0.96 10.08 2.00
N GLN A 40 -1.56 9.23 2.83
CA GLN A 40 -1.19 9.13 4.25
C GLN A 40 0.02 8.21 4.46
N ASN A 41 0.74 8.46 5.55
CA ASN A 41 1.80 7.58 6.03
C ASN A 41 1.25 6.61 7.07
N GLY A 42 1.82 5.42 7.11
CA GLY A 42 1.48 4.38 8.06
C GLY A 42 2.65 3.47 8.39
N VAL A 43 2.38 2.47 9.22
CA VAL A 43 3.37 1.47 9.65
C VAL A 43 2.86 0.09 9.28
N VAL A 44 3.72 -0.73 8.65
CA VAL A 44 3.39 -2.11 8.32
C VAL A 44 3.20 -2.94 9.59
N THR A 45 2.05 -3.57 9.73
CA THR A 45 1.73 -4.45 10.87
C THR A 45 1.78 -5.93 10.52
N ALA A 46 1.52 -6.27 9.25
CA ALA A 46 1.71 -7.63 8.74
C ALA A 46 1.99 -7.62 7.24
N LEU A 47 2.63 -8.68 6.75
CA LEU A 47 2.79 -8.95 5.33
C LEU A 47 1.83 -10.06 4.94
N TRP A 48 1.08 -9.86 3.86
CA TRP A 48 0.13 -10.84 3.34
C TRP A 48 0.49 -11.14 1.91
N ASN A 49 1.04 -12.34 1.68
CA ASN A 49 1.55 -12.78 0.38
C ASN A 49 2.51 -11.77 -0.27
N ASP A 50 2.78 -11.94 -1.56
CA ASP A 50 3.72 -11.10 -2.32
C ASP A 50 3.05 -9.87 -2.96
N SER A 51 1.79 -9.58 -2.61
CA SER A 51 0.96 -8.56 -3.25
C SER A 51 0.27 -7.62 -2.28
N TYR A 52 0.18 -7.96 -0.98
CA TYR A 52 -0.47 -7.10 0.00
C TYR A 52 0.30 -6.97 1.34
N LEU A 53 -0.03 -5.92 2.08
CA LEU A 53 0.34 -5.77 3.48
C LEU A 53 -0.82 -5.20 4.28
N LEU A 54 -0.77 -5.41 5.59
CA LEU A 54 -1.58 -4.69 6.56
C LEU A 54 -0.76 -3.53 7.14
N ALA A 55 -1.39 -2.38 7.26
CA ALA A 55 -0.78 -1.21 7.90
C ALA A 55 -1.73 -0.50 8.84
N ASP A 56 -1.15 0.12 9.85
CA ASP A 56 -1.82 1.11 10.67
C ASP A 56 -1.55 2.49 10.06
N ILE A 57 -2.61 3.15 9.57
CA ILE A 57 -2.51 4.34 8.71
C ILE A 57 -3.68 5.29 8.95
N GLY A 58 -3.40 6.58 9.12
CA GLY A 58 -4.43 7.60 9.38
C GLY A 58 -5.31 7.31 10.61
N GLY A 59 -4.76 6.66 11.64
CA GLY A 59 -5.49 6.26 12.85
C GLY A 59 -6.39 5.02 12.68
N GLN A 60 -6.33 4.35 11.52
CA GLN A 60 -7.04 3.10 11.25
C GLN A 60 -6.07 1.93 11.35
N GLY A 61 -6.45 0.90 12.11
CA GLY A 61 -5.63 -0.28 12.30
C GLY A 61 -5.94 -1.38 11.27
N GLY A 62 -4.90 -2.08 10.80
CA GLY A 62 -5.05 -3.28 9.97
C GLY A 62 -5.69 -3.03 8.60
N VAL A 63 -5.33 -1.93 7.93
CA VAL A 63 -5.83 -1.63 6.58
C VAL A 63 -5.05 -2.46 5.56
N LEU A 64 -5.75 -3.22 4.72
CA LEU A 64 -5.16 -4.00 3.64
C LEU A 64 -4.83 -3.11 2.43
N LEU A 65 -3.54 -3.05 2.09
CA LEU A 65 -2.97 -2.20 1.04
C LEU A 65 -2.22 -3.05 0.01
N SER A 66 -2.39 -2.71 -1.28
CA SER A 66 -1.63 -3.36 -2.36
C SER A 66 -0.19 -2.85 -2.38
N LEU A 67 0.77 -3.75 -2.50
CA LEU A 67 2.19 -3.40 -2.61
C LEU A 67 2.50 -2.57 -3.87
N ASP A 68 1.65 -2.64 -4.90
CA ASP A 68 1.79 -1.85 -6.14
C ASP A 68 1.71 -0.35 -5.91
N TYR A 69 1.05 0.06 -4.83
CA TYR A 69 0.77 1.46 -4.51
C TYR A 69 1.38 1.91 -3.17
N VAL A 70 2.18 1.04 -2.55
CA VAL A 70 2.90 1.37 -1.33
C VAL A 70 4.34 1.75 -1.65
N GLU A 71 4.80 2.84 -1.05
CA GLU A 71 6.18 3.31 -1.13
C GLU A 71 6.82 3.25 0.27
N ALA A 72 8.12 2.97 0.33
CA ALA A 72 8.84 3.06 1.60
C ALA A 72 8.97 4.55 1.98
N ALA A 73 8.46 4.92 3.16
CA ALA A 73 8.66 6.25 3.70
C ALA A 73 10.00 6.28 4.47
N GLN A 74 10.83 7.30 4.21
CA GLN A 74 12.10 7.54 4.91
C GLN A 74 11.89 8.31 6.20
#